data_AF-A0A3M2E0G2-F1
#
_entry.id   AF-A0A3M2E0G2-F1
#
_cell.length_a   1.000
_cell.length_b   1.000
_cell.length_c   1.000
_cell.angle_alpha   90.00
_cell.angle_beta   90.00
_cell.angle_gamma   90.00
#
_symmetry.space_group_name_H-M   'P 1'
#
loop_
_entity.id
_entity.type
_entity.pdbx_description
1 polymer ?
#
loop_
_entity_poly.entity_id
_entity_poly.type
_entity_poly.pdbx_seq_one_letter_code
_entity_poly.pdbx_strand_id
1 'polypeptide(L)'
;MRYRKRGSTRDRTCELRCSLDAAECIAQLEAAVAVIGAQIAEQQARIAEQQARIAELERQVAALLDQVAMLTEQVAQNSRNSHMPPSSDPPGAGKANTRDKQRGKAKRKRGGQPGHKGHRHELLPESEVSEFVEHDPPRCESCWEPLPEVPDPRATRLPIVDVPPGGPARDRGPVPPGMDRRQVC
;
A
#
# COMPACT_ATOMS: atom_id res chain seq x y z
N MET A 1 -15.89 70.75 86.71
CA MET A 1 -16.70 71.13 85.52
C MET A 1 -16.99 69.89 84.69
N ARG A 2 -18.27 69.49 84.52
CA ARG A 2 -18.64 68.34 83.68
C ARG A 2 -18.95 68.83 82.26
N TYR A 3 -18.12 68.50 81.29
CA TYR A 3 -18.35 68.83 79.87
C TYR A 3 -19.31 67.80 79.26
N ARG A 4 -20.61 68.13 79.21
CA ARG A 4 -21.58 67.34 78.43
C ARG A 4 -21.40 67.67 76.95
N LYS A 5 -20.69 66.81 76.20
CA LYS A 5 -20.74 66.81 74.73
C LYS A 5 -22.18 66.50 74.32
N ARG A 6 -22.94 67.52 73.89
CA ARG A 6 -24.22 67.32 73.20
C ARG A 6 -23.92 66.68 71.85
N GLY A 7 -24.08 65.36 71.76
CA GLY A 7 -24.07 64.67 70.47
C GLY A 7 -25.18 65.25 69.62
N SER A 8 -24.81 65.94 68.55
CA SER A 8 -25.75 66.40 67.53
C SER A 8 -26.48 65.17 66.99
N THR A 9 -27.81 65.19 67.01
CA THR A 9 -28.64 64.10 66.47
C THR A 9 -28.27 63.76 65.02
N ARG A 10 -27.72 64.72 64.26
CA ARG A 10 -27.22 64.53 62.89
C ARG A 10 -26.03 63.56 62.78
N ASP A 11 -25.13 63.50 63.78
CA ASP A 11 -23.97 62.59 63.76
C ASP A 11 -24.40 61.13 63.97
N ARG A 12 -25.26 60.90 64.97
CA ARG A 12 -25.78 59.56 65.26
C ARG A 12 -26.64 59.00 64.12
N THR A 13 -27.43 59.85 63.47
CA THR A 13 -28.22 59.42 62.29
C THR A 13 -27.33 59.10 61.08
N CYS A 14 -26.17 59.76 60.95
CA CYS A 14 -25.22 59.48 59.89
C CYS A 14 -24.51 58.13 60.11
N GLU A 15 -24.08 57.85 61.35
CA GLU A 15 -23.46 56.57 61.75
C GLU A 15 -24.43 55.39 61.59
N LEU A 16 -25.69 55.54 62.05
CA LEU A 16 -26.73 54.52 61.90
C LEU A 16 -27.02 54.21 60.43
N ARG A 17 -27.11 55.24 59.58
CA ARG A 17 -27.33 55.07 58.13
C ARG A 17 -26.15 54.37 57.45
N CYS A 18 -24.92 54.76 57.76
CA CYS A 18 -23.71 54.10 57.27
C CYS A 18 -23.64 52.62 57.70
N SER A 19 -24.10 52.28 58.92
CA SER A 19 -24.16 50.89 59.40
C SER A 19 -25.27 50.05 58.72
N LEU A 20 -26.38 50.68 58.33
CA LEU A 20 -27.46 50.03 57.58
C LEU A 20 -27.04 49.79 56.12
N ASP A 21 -26.37 50.75 55.49
CA ASP A 21 -25.81 50.61 54.15
C ASP A 21 -24.75 49.48 54.11
N ALA A 22 -23.95 49.33 55.18
CA ALA A 22 -23.01 48.22 55.32
C ALA A 22 -23.72 46.86 55.49
N ALA A 23 -24.80 46.79 56.27
CA ALA A 23 -25.59 45.57 56.42
C ALA A 23 -26.29 45.16 55.11
N GLU A 24 -26.81 46.14 54.36
CA GLU A 24 -27.39 45.91 53.04
C GLU A 24 -26.33 45.41 52.04
N CYS A 25 -25.12 45.96 52.08
CA CYS A 25 -24.01 45.49 51.26
C CYS A 25 -23.60 44.04 51.60
N ILE A 26 -23.57 43.68 52.89
CA ILE A 26 -23.30 42.30 53.32
C ILE A 26 -24.38 41.36 52.80
N ALA A 27 -25.66 41.71 52.93
CA ALA A 27 -26.76 40.89 52.42
C ALA A 27 -26.70 40.72 50.89
N GLN A 28 -26.32 41.76 50.15
CA GLN A 28 -26.11 41.69 48.70
C GLN A 28 -24.95 40.74 48.35
N LEU A 29 -23.84 40.78 49.09
CA LEU A 29 -22.70 39.89 48.88
C LEU A 29 -23.04 38.44 49.23
N GLU A 30 -23.78 38.19 50.30
CA GLU A 30 -24.26 36.85 50.67
C GLU A 30 -25.18 36.27 49.59
N ALA A 31 -26.10 37.09 49.06
CA ALA A 31 -26.95 36.69 47.94
C ALA A 31 -26.13 36.39 46.67
N ALA A 32 -25.12 37.21 46.36
CA ALA A 32 -24.22 36.97 45.23
C ALA A 32 -23.41 35.69 45.38
N VAL A 33 -22.89 35.40 46.58
CA VAL A 33 -22.19 34.15 46.89
C VAL A 33 -23.11 32.93 46.74
N ALA A 34 -24.37 33.03 47.18
CA ALA A 34 -25.35 31.97 46.99
C ALA A 34 -25.62 31.69 45.50
N VAL A 35 -25.75 32.73 44.67
CA VAL A 35 -25.92 32.60 43.22
C VAL A 35 -24.70 31.95 42.57
N ILE A 36 -23.49 32.41 42.91
CA ILE A 36 -22.24 31.83 42.39
C ILE A 36 -22.11 30.37 42.81
N GLY A 37 -22.45 30.03 44.06
CA GLY A 37 -22.45 28.65 44.54
C GLY A 37 -23.40 27.74 43.74
N ALA A 38 -24.59 28.23 43.41
CA ALA A 38 -25.53 27.50 42.55
C ALA A 38 -24.99 27.30 41.12
N GLN A 39 -24.36 28.33 40.54
CA GLN A 39 -23.73 28.23 39.22
C GLN A 39 -22.57 27.23 39.20
N ILE A 40 -21.74 27.20 40.24
CA ILE A 40 -20.65 26.22 40.38
C ILE A 40 -21.22 24.81 40.43
N ALA A 41 -22.29 24.57 41.20
CA ALA A 41 -22.92 23.26 41.29
C ALA A 41 -23.48 22.80 39.93
N GLU A 42 -24.12 23.69 39.17
CA GLU A 42 -24.60 23.40 37.81
C GLU A 42 -23.43 23.07 36.86
N GLN A 43 -22.35 23.85 36.90
CA GLN A 43 -21.18 23.60 36.08
C GLN A 43 -20.51 22.27 36.43
N GLN A 44 -20.40 21.93 37.72
CA GLN A 44 -19.86 20.65 38.16
C GLN A 44 -20.70 19.47 37.65
N ALA A 45 -22.02 19.59 37.67
CA ALA A 45 -22.91 18.57 37.11
C ALA A 45 -22.70 18.38 35.59
N ARG A 46 -22.59 19.48 34.84
CA ARG A 46 -22.28 19.43 33.40
C ARG A 46 -20.92 18.81 33.10
N ILE A 47 -19.90 19.15 33.87
CA ILE A 47 -18.55 18.56 33.72
C ILE A 47 -18.60 17.06 33.99
N ALA A 48 -19.30 16.62 35.03
CA ALA A 48 -19.43 15.19 35.34
C ALA A 48 -20.14 14.42 34.21
N GLU A 49 -21.21 14.97 33.64
CA GLU A 49 -21.90 14.38 32.49
C GLU A 49 -20.98 14.29 31.26
N GLN A 50 -20.25 15.36 30.96
CA GLN A 50 -19.29 15.40 29.86
C GLN A 50 -18.16 14.39 30.05
N GLN A 51 -17.62 14.26 31.26
CA GLN A 51 -16.59 13.29 31.59
C GLN A 51 -17.09 11.85 31.40
N ALA A 52 -18.32 11.55 31.83
CA ALA A 52 -18.93 10.24 31.60
C ALA A 52 -19.09 9.95 30.10
N ARG A 53 -19.49 10.95 29.30
CA ARG A 53 -19.62 10.80 27.85
C ARG A 53 -18.27 10.61 27.16
N ILE A 54 -17.23 11.33 27.59
CA ILE A 54 -15.87 11.18 27.07
C ILE A 54 -15.34 9.78 27.36
N ALA A 55 -15.47 9.31 28.60
CA ALA A 55 -15.03 7.96 28.98
C ALA A 55 -15.73 6.88 28.15
N GLU A 56 -17.03 7.02 27.89
CA GLU A 56 -17.77 6.11 27.01
C GLU A 56 -17.20 6.10 25.58
N LEU A 57 -16.98 7.28 25.00
CA LEU A 57 -16.44 7.41 23.65
C LEU A 57 -15.01 6.86 23.55
N GLU A 58 -14.17 7.11 24.56
CA GLU A 58 -12.81 6.57 24.61
C GLU A 58 -12.80 5.03 24.61
N ARG A 59 -13.71 4.40 25.36
CA ARG A 59 -13.87 2.93 25.33
C ARG A 59 -14.29 2.43 23.94
N GLN A 60 -15.23 3.10 23.29
CA GLN A 60 -15.66 2.73 21.94
C GLN A 60 -14.54 2.90 20.92
N VAL A 61 -13.79 4.01 20.99
CA VAL A 61 -12.64 4.26 20.13
C VAL A 61 -11.57 3.20 20.33
N ALA A 62 -11.23 2.85 21.57
CA ALA A 62 -10.27 1.78 21.85
C ALA A 62 -10.72 0.44 21.23
N ALA A 63 -11.97 0.04 21.46
CA ALA A 63 -12.51 -1.20 20.89
C ALA A 63 -12.52 -1.22 19.35
N LEU A 64 -12.81 -0.07 18.71
CA LEU A 64 -12.77 0.06 17.26
C LEU A 64 -11.33 0.03 16.72
N LEU A 65 -10.38 0.66 17.41
CA LEU A 65 -8.97 0.63 17.04
C LEU A 65 -8.41 -0.79 17.11
N ASP A 66 -8.76 -1.57 18.14
CA ASP A 66 -8.38 -2.97 18.24
C ASP A 66 -8.93 -3.81 17.08
N GLN A 67 -10.21 -3.61 16.73
CA GLN A 67 -10.82 -4.28 15.57
C GLN A 67 -10.15 -3.89 14.26
N VAL A 68 -9.86 -2.61 14.06
CA VAL A 68 -9.16 -2.11 12.86
C VAL A 68 -7.76 -2.71 12.80
N ALA A 69 -7.03 -2.79 13.92
CA ALA A 69 -5.70 -3.39 13.97
C ALA A 69 -5.74 -4.88 13.56
N MET A 70 -6.67 -5.66 14.14
CA MET A 70 -6.87 -7.06 13.78
C MET A 70 -7.22 -7.25 12.29
N LEU A 71 -8.18 -6.48 11.77
CA LEU A 71 -8.59 -6.58 10.37
C LEU A 71 -7.47 -6.15 9.42
N THR A 72 -6.72 -5.11 9.78
CA THR A 72 -5.56 -4.65 9.01
C THR A 72 -4.47 -5.70 8.96
N GLU A 73 -4.20 -6.39 10.07
CA GLU A 73 -3.25 -7.51 10.10
C GLU A 73 -3.71 -8.67 9.21
N GLN A 74 -5.00 -9.06 9.29
CA GLN A 74 -5.56 -10.09 8.44
C GLN A 74 -5.46 -9.74 6.94
N VAL A 75 -5.72 -8.50 6.56
CA VAL A 75 -5.60 -8.03 5.17
C VAL A 75 -4.14 -7.92 4.73
N ALA A 76 -3.22 -7.59 5.65
CA ALA A 76 -1.79 -7.52 5.36
C ALA A 76 -1.16 -8.90 5.11
N GLN A 77 -1.75 -9.97 5.65
CA GLN A 77 -1.37 -11.34 5.34
C GLN A 77 -1.80 -11.68 3.91
N ASN A 78 -0.82 -11.85 3.03
CA ASN A 78 -1.01 -12.34 1.65
C ASN A 78 -0.06 -13.51 1.39
N SER A 79 -0.39 -14.37 0.41
CA SER A 79 0.42 -15.54 0.03
C SER A 79 1.90 -15.21 -0.26
N ARG A 80 2.21 -13.94 -0.59
CA ARG A 80 3.57 -13.44 -0.81
C ARG A 80 4.39 -13.23 0.47
N ASN A 81 3.76 -13.09 1.64
CA ASN A 81 4.46 -12.79 2.89
C ASN A 81 4.15 -13.78 4.04
N SER A 82 3.21 -14.71 3.87
CA SER A 82 2.76 -15.61 4.97
C SER A 82 2.97 -17.11 4.75
N HIS A 83 3.75 -17.54 3.74
CA HIS A 83 3.93 -18.96 3.36
C HIS A 83 2.62 -19.73 3.08
N MET A 84 1.48 -19.04 2.98
CA MET A 84 0.19 -19.64 2.61
C MET A 84 0.16 -19.93 1.11
N PRO A 85 -0.51 -21.03 0.69
CA PRO A 85 -0.62 -21.36 -0.72
C PRO A 85 -1.41 -20.28 -1.47
N PRO A 86 -1.07 -19.98 -2.75
CA PRO A 86 -1.68 -18.91 -3.55
C PRO A 86 -3.19 -19.12 -3.81
N SER A 87 -3.72 -20.29 -3.50
CA SER A 87 -5.16 -20.61 -3.52
C SER A 87 -5.95 -20.00 -2.36
N SER A 88 -5.29 -19.50 -1.32
CA SER A 88 -5.92 -18.90 -0.13
C SER A 88 -6.13 -17.39 -0.25
N ASP A 89 -5.60 -16.75 -1.28
CA ASP A 89 -5.78 -15.31 -1.51
C ASP A 89 -7.22 -15.01 -1.99
N PRO A 90 -7.88 -13.94 -1.51
CA PRO A 90 -9.21 -13.57 -1.98
C PRO A 90 -9.19 -13.17 -3.47
N PRO A 91 -10.29 -13.39 -4.22
CA PRO A 91 -10.34 -13.12 -5.66
C PRO A 91 -10.09 -11.64 -5.96
N GLY A 92 -8.87 -11.32 -6.42
CA GLY A 92 -8.42 -9.96 -6.71
C GLY A 92 -7.08 -9.56 -6.07
N ALA A 93 -6.67 -10.21 -4.98
CA ALA A 93 -5.46 -9.85 -4.22
C ALA A 93 -4.14 -10.04 -5.01
N GLY A 94 -4.10 -10.96 -5.98
CA GLY A 94 -2.92 -11.23 -6.79
C GLY A 94 -2.72 -10.33 -8.02
N LYS A 95 -3.64 -9.41 -8.34
CA LYS A 95 -3.64 -8.67 -9.63
C LYS A 95 -3.19 -7.21 -9.53
N ALA A 96 -2.79 -6.73 -8.36
CA ALA A 96 -2.19 -5.41 -8.25
C ALA A 96 -0.75 -5.41 -8.78
N ASN A 97 -0.60 -4.92 -10.01
CA ASN A 97 0.58 -4.20 -10.50
C ASN A 97 1.74 -5.00 -11.11
N THR A 98 1.53 -6.24 -11.59
CA THR A 98 2.53 -6.87 -12.48
C THR A 98 2.39 -6.39 -13.93
N ARG A 99 1.18 -6.04 -14.39
CA ARG A 99 0.96 -5.52 -15.75
C ARG A 99 1.58 -4.13 -15.96
N ASP A 100 1.51 -3.24 -14.97
CA ASP A 100 2.10 -1.90 -15.10
C ASP A 100 3.64 -1.89 -14.96
N LYS A 101 4.19 -2.76 -14.10
CA LYS A 101 5.64 -2.96 -14.02
C LYS A 101 6.24 -3.60 -15.28
N GLN A 102 5.43 -4.29 -16.09
CA GLN A 102 5.85 -4.80 -17.40
C GLN A 102 5.82 -3.73 -18.50
N ARG A 103 4.87 -2.76 -18.43
CA ARG A 103 4.82 -1.62 -19.37
C ARG A 103 6.02 -0.67 -19.23
N GLY A 104 6.60 -0.54 -18.04
CA GLY A 104 7.81 0.28 -17.81
C GLY A 104 9.11 -0.28 -18.42
N LYS A 105 9.14 -1.55 -18.85
CA LYS A 105 10.30 -2.16 -19.54
C LYS A 105 10.21 -2.07 -21.06
N ALA A 106 9.28 -1.28 -21.60
CA ALA A 106 9.15 -1.04 -23.02
C ALA A 106 10.17 0.00 -23.52
N LYS A 107 11.46 -0.36 -23.55
CA LYS A 107 12.47 0.29 -24.42
C LYS A 107 13.78 -0.48 -24.56
N ARG A 108 13.82 -1.79 -24.25
CA ARG A 108 14.93 -2.61 -24.75
C ARG A 108 14.76 -2.74 -26.27
N LYS A 109 15.61 -2.05 -27.03
CA LYS A 109 15.71 -2.24 -28.48
C LYS A 109 15.97 -3.73 -28.71
N ARG A 110 15.17 -4.37 -29.56
CA ARG A 110 15.43 -5.73 -30.02
C ARG A 110 16.80 -5.72 -30.72
N GLY A 111 17.73 -6.57 -30.27
CA GLY A 111 19.09 -6.62 -30.81
C GLY A 111 20.10 -7.19 -29.82
N GLY A 112 21.31 -7.48 -30.30
CA GLY A 112 22.43 -7.90 -29.46
C GLY A 112 22.93 -6.78 -28.53
N GLN A 113 23.93 -7.09 -27.71
CA GLN A 113 24.56 -6.09 -26.84
C GLN A 113 25.11 -4.90 -27.66
N PRO A 114 25.13 -3.68 -27.09
CA PRO A 114 25.72 -2.51 -27.76
C PRO A 114 27.15 -2.80 -28.24
N GLY A 115 27.43 -2.54 -29.53
CA GLY A 115 28.72 -2.82 -30.17
C GLY A 115 28.79 -4.16 -30.91
N HIS A 116 27.84 -5.06 -30.72
CA HIS A 116 27.77 -6.32 -31.48
C HIS A 116 27.07 -6.09 -32.82
N LYS A 117 27.78 -6.39 -33.93
CA LYS A 117 27.15 -6.45 -35.24
C LYS A 117 26.19 -7.65 -35.27
N GLY A 118 24.98 -7.43 -35.77
CA GLY A 118 24.04 -8.52 -35.99
C GLY A 118 24.60 -9.47 -37.05
N HIS A 119 24.80 -10.73 -36.70
CA HIS A 119 25.07 -11.78 -37.68
C HIS A 119 23.74 -12.29 -38.21
N ARG A 120 23.60 -12.31 -39.54
CA ARG A 120 22.49 -12.96 -40.23
C ARG A 120 23.05 -14.16 -40.97
N HIS A 121 22.31 -15.26 -40.97
CA HIS A 121 22.62 -16.39 -41.84
C HIS A 121 22.09 -16.06 -43.22
N GLU A 122 23.00 -15.77 -44.15
CA GLU A 122 22.67 -15.62 -45.56
C GLU A 122 22.45 -17.01 -46.16
N LEU A 123 21.56 -17.10 -47.15
CA LEU A 123 21.37 -18.35 -47.89
C LEU A 123 22.65 -18.66 -48.67
N LEU A 124 23.06 -19.92 -48.65
CA LEU A 124 24.19 -20.37 -49.45
C LEU A 124 23.85 -20.24 -50.96
N PRO A 125 24.84 -19.95 -51.81
CA PRO A 125 24.66 -19.99 -53.25
C PRO A 125 24.37 -21.44 -53.69
N GLU A 126 23.65 -21.60 -54.80
CA GLU A 126 23.24 -22.93 -55.31
C GLU A 126 24.42 -23.87 -55.57
N SER A 127 25.62 -23.33 -55.85
CA SER A 127 26.85 -24.10 -56.04
C SER A 127 27.40 -24.75 -54.77
N GLU A 128 27.00 -24.27 -53.59
CA GLU A 128 27.44 -24.79 -52.28
C GLU A 128 26.37 -25.66 -51.60
N VAL A 129 25.21 -25.83 -52.23
CA VAL A 129 24.12 -26.68 -51.74
C VAL A 129 24.43 -28.13 -52.10
N SER A 130 24.40 -29.02 -51.11
CA SER A 130 24.68 -30.46 -51.32
C SER A 130 23.52 -31.21 -51.98
N GLU A 131 22.28 -30.82 -51.67
CA GLU A 131 21.07 -31.48 -52.16
C GLU A 131 19.90 -30.49 -52.18
N PHE A 132 19.03 -30.63 -53.18
CA PHE A 132 17.74 -29.94 -53.24
C PHE A 132 16.63 -30.97 -53.02
N VAL A 133 15.81 -30.74 -52.00
CA VAL A 133 14.62 -31.55 -51.70
C VAL A 133 13.38 -30.69 -51.92
N GLU A 134 12.49 -31.14 -52.80
CA GLU A 134 11.21 -30.47 -53.03
C GLU A 134 10.22 -30.82 -51.92
N HIS A 135 9.63 -29.80 -51.31
CA HIS A 135 8.68 -29.94 -50.21
C HIS A 135 7.34 -29.29 -50.59
N ASP A 136 6.44 -30.12 -51.12
CA ASP A 136 5.07 -29.70 -51.43
C ASP A 136 4.09 -30.30 -50.42
N PRO A 137 3.27 -29.46 -49.75
CA PRO A 137 2.25 -29.98 -48.86
C PRO A 137 1.16 -30.67 -49.69
N PRO A 138 0.76 -31.91 -49.34
CA PRO A 138 -0.24 -32.65 -50.11
C PRO A 138 -1.64 -32.04 -50.01
N ARG A 139 -1.90 -31.24 -48.97
CA ARG A 139 -3.23 -30.69 -48.62
C ARG A 139 -3.11 -29.32 -48.00
N CYS A 140 -4.16 -28.51 -48.19
CA CYS A 140 -4.22 -27.16 -47.64
C CYS A 140 -4.46 -27.23 -46.13
N GLU A 141 -3.66 -26.53 -45.32
CA GLU A 141 -3.80 -26.53 -43.86
C GLU A 141 -5.13 -25.92 -43.39
N SER A 142 -5.80 -25.12 -44.23
CA SER A 142 -7.07 -24.47 -43.92
C SER A 142 -8.29 -25.31 -44.35
N CYS A 143 -8.36 -25.70 -45.63
CA CYS A 143 -9.52 -26.40 -46.20
C CYS A 143 -9.32 -27.90 -46.44
N TRP A 144 -8.11 -28.44 -46.26
CA TRP A 144 -7.77 -29.87 -46.41
C TRP A 144 -7.95 -30.49 -47.80
N GLU A 145 -8.29 -29.67 -48.80
CA GLU A 145 -8.33 -30.06 -50.21
C GLU A 145 -6.91 -30.31 -50.76
N PRO A 146 -6.77 -31.20 -51.77
CA PRO A 146 -5.48 -31.46 -52.41
C PRO A 146 -4.93 -30.18 -53.07
N LEU A 147 -3.64 -29.88 -52.85
CA LEU A 147 -3.00 -28.79 -53.59
C LEU A 147 -2.60 -29.24 -54.99
N PRO A 148 -2.65 -28.33 -55.98
CA PRO A 148 -2.06 -28.58 -57.29
C PRO A 148 -0.53 -28.65 -57.19
N GLU A 149 0.09 -29.56 -57.94
CA GLU A 149 1.55 -29.68 -58.11
C GLU A 149 2.09 -28.59 -59.04
N VAL A 150 1.89 -27.33 -58.67
CA VAL A 150 2.33 -26.15 -59.44
C VAL A 150 3.27 -25.32 -58.59
N PRO A 151 4.49 -25.03 -59.05
CA PRO A 151 5.44 -24.19 -58.32
C PRO A 151 4.87 -22.81 -58.01
N ASP A 152 4.93 -22.39 -56.74
CA ASP A 152 4.57 -21.03 -56.36
C ASP A 152 5.70 -20.06 -56.74
N PRO A 153 5.47 -19.10 -57.67
CA PRO A 153 6.48 -18.11 -58.05
C PRO A 153 6.86 -17.15 -56.90
N ARG A 154 6.14 -17.17 -55.78
CA ARG A 154 6.40 -16.37 -54.57
C ARG A 154 6.93 -17.20 -53.40
N ALA A 155 7.31 -18.45 -53.63
CA ALA A 155 7.93 -19.29 -52.60
C ALA A 155 9.14 -18.59 -51.99
N THR A 156 9.12 -18.40 -50.67
CA THR A 156 10.22 -17.74 -49.94
C THR A 156 11.13 -18.80 -49.33
N ARG A 157 12.42 -18.73 -49.63
CA ARG A 157 13.45 -19.58 -48.99
C ARG A 157 13.86 -18.96 -47.65
N LEU A 158 13.81 -19.73 -46.58
CA LEU A 158 14.24 -19.31 -45.23
C LEU A 158 15.29 -20.29 -44.71
N PRO A 159 16.41 -19.83 -44.13
CA PRO A 159 17.37 -20.72 -43.49
C PRO A 159 16.75 -21.31 -42.23
N ILE A 160 16.63 -22.63 -42.19
CA ILE A 160 16.20 -23.39 -41.01
C ILE A 160 17.45 -24.03 -40.40
N VAL A 161 17.63 -23.83 -39.09
CA VAL A 161 18.67 -24.53 -38.34
C VAL A 161 18.05 -25.80 -37.78
N ASP A 162 18.44 -26.95 -38.33
CA ASP A 162 18.18 -28.21 -37.66
C ASP A 162 19.07 -28.28 -36.42
N VAL A 163 18.44 -28.33 -35.25
CA VAL A 163 19.14 -28.62 -34.01
C VAL A 163 19.47 -30.12 -34.07
N PRO A 164 20.76 -30.52 -34.15
CA PRO A 164 21.09 -31.93 -34.12
C PRO A 164 20.50 -32.54 -32.85
N PRO A 165 20.03 -33.80 -32.89
CA PRO A 165 19.56 -34.47 -31.69
C PRO A 165 20.65 -34.31 -30.63
N GLY A 166 20.26 -33.81 -29.46
CA GLY A 166 21.20 -33.56 -28.37
C GLY A 166 21.92 -34.87 -28.06
N GLY A 167 23.15 -35.01 -28.57
CA GLY A 167 23.99 -36.14 -28.23
C GLY A 167 24.11 -36.20 -26.70
N PRO A 168 24.34 -37.39 -26.12
CA PRO A 168 24.57 -37.48 -24.69
C PRO A 168 25.66 -36.47 -24.32
N ALA A 169 25.47 -35.77 -23.19
CA ALA A 169 26.48 -34.86 -22.68
C ALA A 169 27.83 -35.56 -22.80
N ARG A 170 28.77 -34.97 -23.55
CA ARG A 170 30.14 -35.49 -23.60
C ARG A 170 30.56 -35.65 -22.15
N ASP A 171 30.79 -36.91 -21.74
CA ASP A 171 31.16 -37.21 -20.38
C ASP A 171 32.37 -36.34 -20.06
N ARG A 172 32.24 -35.47 -19.04
CA ARG A 172 33.37 -34.65 -18.62
C ARG A 172 34.37 -35.65 -18.07
N GLY A 173 35.37 -35.97 -18.89
CA GLY A 173 36.43 -36.90 -18.53
C GLY A 173 36.99 -36.60 -17.14
N PRO A 174 37.55 -37.60 -16.45
CA PRO A 174 37.96 -37.46 -15.05
C PRO A 174 38.84 -36.23 -14.85
N VAL A 175 38.48 -35.41 -13.87
CA VAL A 175 39.26 -34.22 -13.49
C VAL A 175 40.66 -34.70 -13.09
N PRO A 176 41.73 -34.17 -13.70
CA PRO A 176 43.10 -34.59 -13.39
C PRO A 176 43.42 -34.32 -11.91
N PRO A 177 44.26 -35.17 -11.28
CA PRO A 177 44.58 -35.02 -9.87
C PRO A 177 45.29 -33.67 -9.61
N GLY A 178 44.70 -32.85 -8.73
CA GLY A 178 45.24 -31.54 -8.33
C GLY A 178 44.38 -30.32 -8.69
N MET A 179 43.28 -30.47 -9.43
CA MET A 179 42.35 -29.38 -9.74
C MET A 179 41.09 -29.40 -8.87
N ASP A 180 40.78 -28.27 -8.22
CA ASP A 180 39.56 -28.07 -7.43
C ASP A 180 38.33 -28.05 -8.36
N ARG A 181 37.33 -28.89 -8.06
CA ARG A 181 36.08 -29.02 -8.83
C ARG A 181 35.28 -27.71 -8.91
N ARG A 182 35.59 -26.70 -8.08
CA ARG A 182 34.94 -25.38 -8.12
C ARG A 182 35.47 -24.43 -9.20
N GLN A 183 36.54 -24.79 -9.92
CA GLN A 183 37.17 -23.93 -10.93
C GLN A 183 36.92 -24.34 -12.39
N VAL A 184 36.12 -25.38 -12.65
CA VAL A 184 35.81 -25.85 -14.01
C VAL A 184 34.41 -25.40 -14.41
N CYS A 185 34.33 -24.28 -15.13
CA CYS A 185 33.12 -23.83 -15.83
C CYS A 185 32.79 -24.78 -16.99
#